data_AF-A0A250FVV3-F1
#
_entry.id   AF-A0A250FVV3-F1
#
_cell.length_a   1.000
_cell.length_b   1.000
_cell.length_c   1.000
_cell.angle_alpha   90.00
_cell.angle_beta   90.00
_cell.angle_gamma   90.00
#
_symmetry.space_group_name_H-M   'P 1'
#
loop_
_entity.id
_entity.type
_entity.pdbx_description
1 polymer ?
#
loop_
_entity_poly.entity_id
_entity_poly.type
_entity_poly.pdbx_seq_one_letter_code
_entity_poly.pdbx_strand_id
1 'polypeptide(L)'
;MAYTIPKNKVINYLPEILKDFHIASYEYIDYLHFLVSPSEFLEDAESYISLVKELFLKAGWAGDGEIKLLWIPPFCLETDVTMWEYPQGEVVWHTKQQEDGISWLAMPKELVSFMAKAESPFKL
;
A
#
# COMPACT_ATOMS: atom_id res chain seq x y z
N MET A 1 25.47 3.01 -14.75
CA MET A 1 24.83 1.67 -14.70
C MET A 1 23.44 1.85 -14.12
N ALA A 2 22.42 1.22 -14.71
CA ALA A 2 21.09 1.23 -14.12
C ALA A 2 21.10 0.36 -12.85
N TYR A 3 20.50 0.87 -11.77
CA TYR A 3 20.33 0.15 -10.50
C TYR A 3 18.86 -0.23 -10.34
N THR A 4 18.60 -1.48 -9.97
CA THR A 4 17.26 -2.00 -9.69
C THR A 4 17.20 -2.44 -8.24
N ILE A 5 16.19 -1.97 -7.50
CA ILE A 5 15.99 -2.34 -6.11
C ILE A 5 15.60 -3.83 -6.05
N PRO A 6 16.31 -4.66 -5.27
CA PRO A 6 15.90 -6.05 -5.05
C PRO A 6 14.52 -6.14 -4.38
N LYS A 7 13.69 -7.12 -4.76
CA LYS A 7 12.33 -7.27 -4.19
C LYS A 7 12.33 -7.32 -2.66
N ASN A 8 13.26 -8.05 -2.06
CA ASN A 8 13.40 -8.16 -0.59
C ASN A 8 13.90 -6.89 0.12
N LYS A 9 14.09 -5.78 -0.61
CA LYS A 9 14.43 -4.47 -0.06
C LYS A 9 13.31 -3.44 -0.21
N VAL A 10 12.22 -3.79 -0.90
CA VAL A 10 11.07 -2.89 -1.10
C VAL A 10 10.29 -2.71 0.21
N ILE A 11 10.06 -3.80 0.95
CA ILE A 11 9.52 -3.75 2.31
C ILE A 11 10.70 -3.94 3.27
N ASN A 12 11.04 -2.89 4.01
CA ASN A 12 12.25 -2.84 4.85
C ASN A 12 11.95 -2.61 6.35
N TYR A 13 10.68 -2.75 6.74
CA TYR A 13 10.20 -2.60 8.12
C TYR A 13 9.72 -3.94 8.67
N LEU A 14 9.70 -4.08 10.00
CA LEU A 14 9.14 -5.24 10.69
C LEU A 14 7.60 -5.19 10.68
N PRO A 15 6.89 -6.34 10.80
CA PRO A 15 5.43 -6.36 10.77
C PRO A 15 4.79 -5.41 11.77
N GLU A 16 5.38 -5.28 12.96
CA GLU A 16 4.87 -4.44 14.05
C GLU A 16 4.62 -2.98 13.64
N ILE A 17 5.39 -2.45 12.69
CA ILE A 17 5.26 -1.09 12.17
C ILE A 17 3.90 -0.89 11.45
N LEU A 18 3.28 -1.95 10.94
CA LEU A 18 1.95 -1.89 10.32
C LEU A 18 0.87 -1.38 11.28
N LYS A 19 1.05 -1.52 12.59
CA LYS A 19 0.10 -0.99 13.58
C LYS A 19 0.01 0.53 13.56
N ASP A 20 1.05 1.19 13.06
CA ASP A 20 1.08 2.63 12.90
C ASP A 20 0.52 3.09 11.56
N PHE A 21 0.09 2.19 10.68
CA PHE A 21 -0.44 2.56 9.37
C PHE A 21 -1.84 3.18 9.51
N HIS A 22 -2.17 4.06 8.57
CA HIS A 22 -3.52 4.55 8.41
C HIS A 22 -4.35 3.53 7.63
N ILE A 23 -5.52 3.20 8.17
CA ILE A 23 -6.48 2.30 7.54
C ILE A 23 -7.60 3.11 6.92
N ALA A 24 -7.86 2.89 5.64
CA ALA A 24 -8.94 3.55 4.90
C ALA A 24 -9.74 2.54 4.09
N SER A 25 -11.01 2.85 3.85
CA SER A 25 -11.81 2.23 2.81
C SER A 25 -11.94 3.17 1.62
N TYR A 26 -12.03 2.59 0.42
CA TYR A 26 -12.23 3.33 -0.82
C TYR A 26 -13.19 2.56 -1.71
N GLU A 27 -14.09 3.27 -2.37
CA GLU A 27 -15.06 2.67 -3.27
C GLU A 27 -14.38 2.28 -4.58
N TYR A 28 -14.41 0.97 -4.89
CA TYR A 28 -14.19 0.43 -6.23
C TYR A 28 -12.81 0.67 -6.87
N ILE A 29 -11.74 0.13 -6.27
CA ILE A 29 -10.47 -0.09 -7.01
C ILE A 29 -10.66 -1.33 -7.89
N ASP A 30 -11.01 -1.13 -9.16
CA ASP A 30 -11.32 -2.22 -10.10
C ASP A 30 -10.10 -2.76 -10.85
N TYR A 31 -9.04 -1.95 -10.98
CA TYR A 31 -7.90 -2.31 -11.81
C TYR A 31 -6.82 -3.07 -11.03
N LEU A 32 -7.14 -4.32 -10.69
CA LEU A 32 -6.34 -5.18 -9.81
C LEU A 32 -5.10 -5.81 -10.47
N HIS A 33 -4.91 -5.63 -11.79
CA HIS A 33 -3.83 -6.26 -12.55
C HIS A 33 -2.41 -5.77 -12.18
N PHE A 34 -2.31 -4.66 -11.44
CA PHE A 34 -1.04 -4.08 -10.99
C PHE A 34 -0.71 -4.45 -9.54
N LEU A 35 -1.53 -5.28 -8.92
CA LEU A 35 -1.31 -5.78 -7.57
C LEU A 35 -0.42 -7.01 -7.59
N VAL A 36 0.53 -7.04 -6.67
CA VAL A 36 1.54 -8.10 -6.57
C VAL A 36 1.40 -8.85 -5.24
N SER A 37 1.82 -10.10 -5.21
CA SER A 37 1.74 -10.91 -3.98
C SER A 37 2.80 -10.47 -2.96
N PRO A 38 2.46 -10.33 -1.66
CA PRO A 38 3.46 -10.04 -0.63
C PRO A 38 4.59 -11.08 -0.55
N SER A 39 4.31 -12.34 -0.90
CA SER A 39 5.30 -13.42 -0.92
C SER A 39 6.41 -13.25 -1.97
N GLU A 40 6.24 -12.35 -2.93
CA GLU A 40 7.31 -12.01 -3.87
C GLU A 40 8.38 -11.09 -3.25
N PHE A 41 8.07 -10.44 -2.13
CA PHE A 41 8.92 -9.42 -1.49
C PHE A 41 9.36 -9.83 -0.08
N LEU A 42 8.62 -10.70 0.59
CA LEU A 42 8.83 -11.09 1.98
C LEU A 42 8.98 -12.61 2.10
N GLU A 43 10.03 -13.07 2.80
CA GLU A 43 10.19 -14.49 3.14
C GLU A 43 9.10 -14.96 4.12
N ASP A 44 8.81 -14.13 5.13
CA ASP A 44 7.74 -14.37 6.11
C ASP A 44 6.51 -13.50 5.80
N ALA A 45 5.94 -13.65 4.61
CA ALA A 45 4.79 -12.84 4.17
C ALA A 45 3.55 -13.05 5.05
N GLU A 46 3.34 -14.26 5.58
CA GLU A 46 2.15 -14.61 6.38
C GLU A 46 2.04 -13.81 7.67
N SER A 47 3.15 -13.52 8.35
CA SER A 47 3.15 -12.67 9.55
C SER A 47 2.64 -11.25 9.26
N TYR A 48 3.00 -10.67 8.11
CA TYR A 48 2.51 -9.35 7.70
C TYR A 48 1.05 -9.42 7.26
N ILE A 49 0.70 -10.40 6.42
CA ILE A 49 -0.66 -10.61 5.93
C ILE A 49 -1.63 -10.78 7.11
N SER A 50 -1.28 -11.59 8.10
CA SER A 50 -2.12 -11.81 9.29
C SER A 50 -2.37 -10.52 10.06
N LEU A 51 -1.34 -9.70 10.27
CA LEU A 51 -1.49 -8.43 10.97
C LEU A 51 -2.33 -7.42 10.16
N VAL A 52 -2.15 -7.34 8.84
CA VAL A 52 -2.99 -6.49 7.98
C VAL A 52 -4.45 -6.94 8.03
N LYS A 53 -4.72 -8.25 7.96
CA LYS A 53 -6.07 -8.80 8.11
C LYS A 53 -6.70 -8.40 9.44
N GLU A 54 -5.96 -8.50 10.54
CA GLU A 54 -6.44 -8.05 11.85
C GLU A 54 -6.80 -6.55 11.87
N LEU A 55 -5.97 -5.71 11.24
CA LEU A 55 -6.22 -4.27 11.16
C LEU A 55 -7.47 -3.96 10.34
N PHE A 56 -7.65 -4.63 9.19
CA PHE A 56 -8.83 -4.48 8.35
C PHE A 56 -10.10 -4.98 9.04
N LEU A 57 -10.06 -6.13 9.70
CA LEU A 57 -11.18 -6.66 10.48
C LEU A 57 -11.60 -5.68 11.58
N LYS A 58 -10.64 -5.08 12.29
CA LYS A 58 -10.92 -4.04 13.31
C LYS A 58 -11.54 -2.77 12.71
N ALA A 59 -11.25 -2.47 11.45
CA ALA A 59 -11.75 -1.30 10.75
C ALA A 59 -13.12 -1.53 10.07
N GLY A 60 -13.60 -2.77 10.00
CA GLY A 60 -14.93 -3.12 9.48
C GLY A 60 -14.94 -3.98 8.22
N TRP A 61 -13.79 -4.46 7.75
CA TRP A 61 -13.72 -5.40 6.63
C TRP A 61 -14.40 -6.74 6.98
N ALA A 62 -15.11 -7.32 6.02
CA ALA A 62 -15.84 -8.57 6.22
C ALA A 62 -14.94 -9.83 6.30
N GLY A 63 -13.65 -9.71 5.97
CA GLY A 63 -12.69 -10.81 6.06
C GLY A 63 -12.53 -11.64 4.78
N ASP A 64 -13.03 -11.14 3.64
CA ASP A 64 -12.92 -11.79 2.34
C ASP A 64 -12.07 -10.99 1.34
N GLY A 65 -11.51 -11.70 0.35
CA GLY A 65 -10.54 -11.13 -0.58
C GLY A 65 -9.10 -11.47 -0.23
N GLU A 66 -8.22 -11.28 -1.20
CA GLU A 66 -6.79 -11.57 -1.07
C GLU A 66 -6.05 -10.28 -0.69
N ILE A 67 -5.12 -10.38 0.28
CA ILE A 67 -4.23 -9.26 0.61
C ILE A 67 -3.13 -9.19 -0.45
N LYS A 68 -3.02 -8.05 -1.12
CA LYS A 68 -2.01 -7.76 -2.14
C LYS A 68 -1.31 -6.44 -1.85
N LEU A 69 -0.24 -6.19 -2.60
CA LEU A 69 0.51 -4.94 -2.53
C LEU A 69 0.23 -4.08 -3.76
N LEU A 70 -0.05 -2.81 -3.52
CA LEU A 70 -0.09 -1.75 -4.52
C LEU A 70 1.17 -0.89 -4.35
N TRP A 71 1.98 -0.78 -5.40
CA TRP A 71 3.15 0.11 -5.37
C TRP A 71 2.79 1.48 -5.95
N ILE A 72 3.13 2.53 -5.20
CA ILE A 72 2.99 3.92 -5.60
C ILE A 72 4.37 4.43 -6.00
N PRO A 73 4.60 4.73 -7.30
CA PRO A 73 5.87 5.29 -7.75
C PRO A 73 6.18 6.61 -7.06
N PRO A 74 7.46 6.92 -6.79
CA PRO A 74 7.84 8.14 -6.07
C PRO A 74 7.48 9.43 -6.81
N PHE A 75 7.40 9.42 -8.15
CA PHE A 75 6.99 10.60 -8.92
C PHE A 75 5.50 10.95 -8.76
N CYS A 76 4.70 10.05 -8.19
CA CYS A 76 3.31 10.33 -7.83
C CYS A 76 3.20 11.13 -6.51
N LEU A 77 4.32 11.32 -5.81
CA LEU A 77 4.39 12.03 -4.54
C LEU A 77 5.04 13.39 -4.80
N GLU A 78 4.30 14.47 -4.58
CA GLU A 78 4.88 15.82 -4.61
C GLU A 78 5.90 15.94 -3.46
N THR A 79 7.17 16.03 -3.82
CA THR A 79 8.26 16.12 -2.86
C THR A 79 9.32 17.12 -3.31
N ASP A 80 9.82 17.89 -2.35
CA ASP A 80 10.92 18.84 -2.55
C ASP A 80 12.29 18.15 -2.58
N VAL A 81 12.34 16.86 -2.22
CA VAL A 81 13.57 16.06 -2.30
C VAL A 81 13.77 15.51 -3.70
N THR A 82 15.02 15.44 -4.15
CA THR A 82 15.31 14.94 -5.50
C THR A 82 14.97 13.45 -5.58
N MET A 83 14.60 12.94 -6.77
CA MET A 83 14.35 11.50 -7.00
C MET A 83 15.50 10.57 -6.55
N TRP A 84 16.69 11.12 -6.30
CA TRP A 84 17.84 10.41 -5.74
C TRP A 84 17.70 10.05 -4.26
N GLU A 85 16.91 10.81 -3.50
CA GLU A 85 16.73 10.64 -2.06
C GLU A 85 15.54 9.71 -1.75
N TYR A 86 14.61 9.54 -2.69
CA TYR A 86 13.46 8.65 -2.53
C TYR A 86 13.10 7.84 -3.79
N PRO A 87 14.01 7.00 -4.32
CA PRO A 87 13.73 6.22 -5.53
C PRO A 87 12.80 5.02 -5.30
N GLN A 88 12.48 4.70 -4.05
CA GLN A 88 11.83 3.43 -3.67
C GLN A 88 10.31 3.45 -3.84
N GLY A 89 9.69 4.65 -3.82
CA GLY A 89 8.24 4.78 -3.78
C GLY A 89 7.64 4.23 -2.48
N GLU A 90 6.32 4.06 -2.46
CA GLU A 90 5.59 3.55 -1.29
C GLU A 90 4.83 2.28 -1.62
N VAL A 91 4.68 1.40 -0.63
CA VAL A 91 3.86 0.20 -0.74
C VAL A 91 2.61 0.33 0.12
N VAL A 92 1.46 0.15 -0.50
CA VAL A 92 0.15 0.13 0.14
C VAL A 92 -0.34 -1.32 0.19
N TRP A 93 -0.76 -1.78 1.36
CA TRP A 93 -1.44 -3.05 1.48
C TRP A 93 -2.89 -2.87 1.08
N HIS A 94 -3.39 -3.74 0.20
CA HIS A 94 -4.71 -3.63 -0.38
C HIS A 94 -5.44 -4.97 -0.30
N THR A 95 -6.73 -4.92 -0.05
CA THR A 95 -7.63 -6.00 -0.44
C THR A 95 -8.92 -5.42 -0.99
N LYS A 96 -9.58 -6.20 -1.85
CA LYS A 96 -10.92 -5.87 -2.34
C LYS A 96 -11.89 -6.89 -1.82
N GLN A 97 -12.89 -6.41 -1.10
CA GLN A 97 -14.01 -7.20 -0.63
C GLN A 97 -14.87 -7.60 -1.85
N GLN A 98 -15.23 -8.88 -1.92
CA GLN A 98 -15.95 -9.49 -3.04
C GLN A 98 -17.44 -9.18 -2.99
N GLU A 99 -18.02 -9.06 -1.80
CA GLU A 99 -19.46 -8.89 -1.63
C GLU A 99 -19.95 -7.51 -2.09
N ASP A 100 -19.25 -6.43 -1.67
CA ASP A 100 -19.67 -5.05 -1.93
C ASP A 100 -18.68 -4.27 -2.82
N GLY A 101 -17.52 -4.85 -3.15
CA GLY A 101 -16.49 -4.22 -3.97
C GLY A 101 -15.65 -3.16 -3.27
N ILE A 102 -15.85 -2.94 -1.96
CA ILE A 102 -15.08 -1.96 -1.18
C ILE A 102 -13.63 -2.40 -1.10
N SER A 103 -12.72 -1.47 -1.36
CA SER A 103 -11.29 -1.68 -1.20
C SER A 103 -10.83 -1.20 0.16
N TRP A 104 -10.05 -2.02 0.83
CA TRP A 104 -9.42 -1.72 2.12
C TRP A 104 -7.94 -1.50 1.92
N LEU A 105 -7.41 -0.44 2.52
CA LEU A 105 -6.05 0.04 2.32
C LEU A 105 -5.36 0.24 3.67
N ALA A 106 -4.16 -0.31 3.84
CA ALA A 106 -3.25 0.07 4.91
C ALA A 106 -2.07 0.83 4.32
N MET A 107 -1.92 2.08 4.73
CA MET A 107 -0.98 3.04 4.14
C MET A 107 -0.06 3.63 5.21
N PRO A 108 1.22 3.88 4.90
CA PRO A 108 2.08 4.70 5.77
C PRO A 108 1.42 6.06 6.06
N LYS A 109 1.51 6.56 7.30
CA LYS A 109 0.88 7.84 7.70
C LYS A 109 1.46 9.03 6.95
N GLU A 110 2.75 8.96 6.65
CA GLU A 110 3.48 9.93 5.85
C GLU A 110 2.85 10.04 4.46
N LEU A 111 2.59 8.90 3.81
CA LEU A 111 1.91 8.85 2.50
C LEU A 111 0.54 9.53 2.53
N VAL A 112 -0.27 9.27 3.56
CA VAL A 112 -1.59 9.93 3.71
C VAL A 112 -1.47 11.45 3.86
N SER A 113 -0.46 11.90 4.61
CA SER A 113 -0.19 13.33 4.80
C SER A 113 0.22 14.03 3.49
N PHE A 114 0.85 13.31 2.56
CA PHE A 114 1.14 13.79 1.21
C PHE A 114 -0.13 13.86 0.35
N MET A 115 -0.90 12.76 0.29
CA MET A 115 -2.10 12.69 -0.56
C MET A 115 -3.17 13.72 -0.18
N ALA A 116 -3.30 14.05 1.11
CA ALA A 116 -4.27 15.05 1.57
C ALA A 116 -4.04 16.46 1.01
N LYS A 117 -2.84 16.74 0.47
CA LYS A 117 -2.48 18.03 -0.13
C LYS A 117 -2.58 18.03 -1.66
N ALA A 118 -2.75 16.87 -2.28
CA ALA A 118 -2.78 16.75 -3.73
C ALA A 118 -4.11 17.27 -4.28
N GLU A 119 -4.05 18.18 -5.25
CA GLU A 119 -5.21 18.59 -6.03
C GLU A 119 -5.36 17.70 -7.27
N SER A 120 -6.59 17.38 -7.65
CA SER A 120 -6.83 16.66 -8.92
C SER A 120 -6.29 17.49 -10.08
N PRO A 121 -5.39 16.93 -10.93
CA PRO A 121 -4.92 17.63 -12.13
C PRO A 121 -6.06 17.81 -13.16
N PHE A 122 -7.13 17.02 -13.01
CA PHE A 122 -8.34 17.15 -13.80
C PHE A 122 -9.36 17.96 -12.99
N LYS A 123 -9.59 19.20 -13.41
CA LYS A 123 -10.76 19.96 -12.99
C LYS A 123 -11.94 19.43 -13.81
N LEU A 124 -12.88 18.75 -13.15
CA LEU A 124 -14.19 18.44 -13.72
C LEU A 124 -14.99 19.72 -13.94
#